data_AF-A0A958NVC7-F1
#
_entry.id   AF-A0A958NVC7-F1
#
_cell.length_a   1.000
_cell.length_b   1.000
_cell.length_c   1.000
_cell.angle_alpha   90.00
_cell.angle_beta   90.00
_cell.angle_gamma   90.00
#
_symmetry.space_group_name_H-M   'P 1'
#
loop_
_entity.id
_entity.type
_entity.pdbx_description
1 polymer ?
#
loop_
_entity_poly.entity_id
_entity_poly.type
_entity_poly.pdbx_seq_one_letter_code
_entity_poly.pdbx_strand_id
1 'polypeptide(L)'
;MTVPRPKPALVLLTPFYVLLGGKYLASALPPNAIWGIYTLTAVSIFFVQRENKPFEWKIESLAWGIPAGLIAAGAWALLAKSGSDSPRPFEAFVSYLVLTPVVEEMAFRGFLMPLFNRKWLAVLVSAVAFTLVHNDWLAALVTGAVYAGLYARRSRLLDCVVAHTATNALLALACVTTGRWTYWG
;
A
#
# COMPACT_ATOMS: atom_id res chain seq x y z
N MET A 1 -3.06 -27.37 8.97
CA MET A 1 -3.96 -26.53 9.78
C MET A 1 -4.23 -25.23 9.05
N THR A 2 -5.47 -24.93 8.72
CA THR A 2 -5.87 -23.65 8.12
C THR A 2 -6.06 -22.62 9.23
N VAL A 3 -5.20 -21.61 9.27
CA VAL A 3 -5.41 -20.43 10.14
C VAL A 3 -6.79 -19.83 9.80
N PRO A 4 -7.69 -19.62 10.78
CA PRO A 4 -8.98 -18.99 10.55
C PRO A 4 -8.77 -17.63 9.88
N ARG A 5 -9.50 -17.34 8.79
CA ARG A 5 -9.39 -16.02 8.15
C ARG A 5 -10.18 -14.98 8.94
N PRO A 6 -9.62 -13.78 9.15
CA PRO A 6 -10.38 -12.69 9.76
C PRO A 6 -11.59 -12.34 8.89
N LYS A 7 -12.72 -11.99 9.52
CA LYS A 7 -13.92 -11.56 8.79
C LYS A 7 -13.63 -10.21 8.10
N PRO A 8 -14.06 -10.01 6.84
CA PRO A 8 -13.90 -8.73 6.16
C PRO A 8 -14.68 -7.66 6.94
N ALA A 9 -13.97 -6.64 7.44
CA ALA A 9 -14.56 -5.51 8.13
C ALA A 9 -14.54 -4.30 7.21
N LEU A 10 -15.73 -3.82 6.80
CA LEU A 10 -15.87 -2.67 5.90
C LEU A 10 -15.12 -1.43 6.41
N VAL A 11 -15.00 -1.31 7.73
CA VAL A 11 -14.26 -0.23 8.41
C VAL A 11 -12.79 -0.13 7.98
N LEU A 12 -12.18 -1.21 7.48
CA LEU A 12 -10.81 -1.20 6.93
C LEU A 12 -10.68 -0.38 5.64
N LEU A 13 -11.78 -0.09 4.95
CA LEU A 13 -11.80 0.81 3.79
C LEU A 13 -11.85 2.29 4.17
N THR A 14 -12.18 2.62 5.42
CA THR A 14 -12.35 4.02 5.85
C THR A 14 -11.11 4.87 5.55
N PRO A 15 -9.88 4.44 5.92
CA PRO A 15 -8.68 5.21 5.61
C PRO A 15 -8.42 5.36 4.11
N PHE A 16 -8.82 4.35 3.32
CA PHE A 16 -8.69 4.35 1.87
C PHE A 16 -9.57 5.42 1.23
N TYR A 17 -10.84 5.49 1.62
CA TYR A 17 -11.72 6.53 1.10
C TYR A 17 -11.34 7.93 1.57
N VAL A 18 -10.87 8.09 2.80
CA VAL A 18 -10.39 9.38 3.31
C VAL A 18 -9.18 9.86 2.52
N LEU A 19 -8.16 9.02 2.32
CA LEU A 19 -6.95 9.41 1.60
C LEU A 19 -7.22 9.61 0.10
N LEU A 20 -7.90 8.66 -0.56
CA LEU A 20 -8.16 8.72 -2.00
C LEU A 20 -9.12 9.87 -2.33
N GLY A 21 -10.27 9.92 -1.65
CA GLY A 21 -11.25 10.99 -1.84
C GLY A 21 -10.69 12.35 -1.46
N GLY A 22 -9.91 12.42 -0.37
CA GLY A 22 -9.20 13.62 0.04
C GLY A 22 -8.25 14.13 -1.04
N LYS A 23 -7.44 13.25 -1.66
CA LYS A 23 -6.52 13.65 -2.75
C LYS A 23 -7.25 14.21 -3.97
N TYR A 24 -8.40 13.64 -4.35
CA TYR A 24 -9.22 14.21 -5.44
C TYR A 24 -9.75 15.61 -5.08
N LEU A 25 -10.26 15.78 -3.86
CA LEU A 25 -10.76 17.07 -3.39
C LEU A 25 -9.64 18.09 -3.18
N ALA A 26 -8.43 17.66 -2.84
CA ALA A 26 -7.27 18.53 -2.62
C ALA A 26 -6.93 19.39 -3.84
N SER A 27 -7.24 18.90 -5.05
CA SER A 27 -7.06 19.67 -6.29
C SER A 27 -7.89 20.96 -6.34
N ALA A 28 -8.98 21.03 -5.57
CA ALA A 28 -9.86 22.19 -5.45
C ALA A 28 -9.62 23.00 -4.16
N LEU A 29 -8.61 22.64 -3.36
CA LEU A 29 -8.34 23.25 -2.05
C LEU A 29 -6.99 23.99 -2.05
N PRO A 30 -6.75 24.88 -1.07
CA PRO A 30 -5.44 25.47 -0.86
C PRO A 30 -4.34 24.41 -0.66
N PRO A 31 -3.09 24.65 -1.08
CA PRO A 31 -2.02 23.64 -1.03
C PRO A 31 -1.80 22.99 0.34
N ASN A 32 -2.01 23.74 1.43
CA ASN A 32 -1.84 23.24 2.80
C ASN A 32 -2.98 22.32 3.27
N ALA A 33 -4.10 22.24 2.55
CA ALA A 33 -5.23 21.38 2.90
C ALA A 33 -4.89 19.88 2.89
N ILE A 34 -3.83 19.50 2.16
CA ILE A 34 -3.33 18.13 2.12
C ILE A 34 -2.95 17.59 3.51
N TRP A 35 -2.43 18.46 4.39
CA TRP A 35 -2.11 18.08 5.76
C TRP A 35 -3.35 17.72 6.56
N GLY A 36 -4.46 18.43 6.36
CA GLY A 36 -5.74 18.07 6.97
C GLY A 36 -6.21 16.68 6.53
N ILE A 37 -6.07 16.36 5.23
CA ILE A 37 -6.41 15.02 4.70
C ILE A 37 -5.51 13.94 5.32
N TYR A 38 -4.21 14.21 5.46
CA TYR A 38 -3.29 13.27 6.10
C TYR A 38 -3.59 13.06 7.58
N THR A 39 -3.93 14.13 8.30
CA THR A 39 -4.38 14.04 9.70
C THR A 39 -5.65 13.20 9.81
N LEU A 40 -6.67 13.45 8.98
CA LEU A 40 -7.91 12.67 8.98
C LEU A 40 -7.65 11.19 8.62
N THR A 41 -6.74 10.93 7.67
CA THR A 41 -6.31 9.58 7.32
C THR A 41 -5.67 8.89 8.52
N ALA A 42 -4.69 9.54 9.18
CA ALA A 42 -4.02 9.01 10.36
C ALA A 42 -4.98 8.75 11.52
N VAL A 43 -5.92 9.66 11.77
CA VAL A 43 -6.98 9.50 12.77
C VAL A 43 -7.86 8.29 12.45
N SER A 44 -8.27 8.13 11.18
CA SER A 44 -9.06 6.97 10.77
C SER A 44 -8.30 5.64 10.96
N ILE A 45 -7.00 5.60 10.64
CA ILE A 45 -6.12 4.45 10.88
C ILE A 45 -6.07 4.14 12.38
N PHE A 46 -5.89 5.17 13.22
CA PHE A 46 -5.84 5.01 14.67
C PHE A 46 -7.11 4.37 15.22
N PHE A 47 -8.29 4.86 14.85
CA PHE A 47 -9.56 4.30 15.31
C PHE A 47 -9.78 2.88 14.80
N VAL A 48 -9.45 2.61 13.53
CA VAL A 48 -9.53 1.26 12.98
C VAL A 48 -8.58 0.32 13.72
N GLN A 49 -7.36 0.75 14.03
CA GLN A 49 -6.39 -0.03 14.80
C GLN A 49 -6.88 -0.30 16.23
N ARG A 50 -7.40 0.73 16.90
CA ARG A 50 -7.91 0.63 18.28
C ARG A 50 -9.04 -0.38 18.41
N GLU A 51 -10.04 -0.30 17.52
CA GLU A 51 -11.28 -1.07 17.64
C GLU A 51 -11.20 -2.46 16.97
N ASN A 52 -10.42 -2.62 15.90
CA ASN A 52 -10.38 -3.86 15.11
C ASN A 52 -9.05 -4.61 15.20
N LYS A 53 -7.99 -3.94 15.68
CA LYS A 53 -6.63 -4.51 15.80
C LYS A 53 -6.13 -5.27 14.55
N PRO A 54 -6.29 -4.74 13.32
CA PRO A 54 -5.80 -5.38 12.09
C PRO A 54 -4.28 -5.62 12.10
N PHE A 55 -3.51 -4.80 12.81
CA PHE A 55 -2.06 -4.94 12.89
C PHE A 55 -1.64 -5.66 14.18
N GLU A 56 -1.03 -6.83 14.00
CA GLU A 56 -0.26 -7.52 15.03
C GLU A 56 1.21 -7.08 14.96
N TRP A 57 1.68 -6.37 15.98
CA TRP A 57 3.05 -5.87 16.04
C TRP A 57 4.04 -7.00 16.36
N LYS A 58 4.73 -7.46 15.31
CA LYS A 58 5.64 -8.60 15.34
C LYS A 58 6.91 -8.26 14.58
N ILE A 59 8.07 -8.40 15.22
CA ILE A 59 9.37 -8.05 14.60
C ILE A 59 9.67 -8.94 13.39
N GLU A 60 9.10 -10.15 13.34
CA GLU A 60 9.19 -11.05 12.20
C GLU A 60 8.57 -10.46 10.93
N SER A 61 7.69 -9.46 11.06
CA SER A 61 7.16 -8.72 9.91
C SER A 61 8.28 -8.03 9.13
N LEU A 62 9.39 -7.67 9.79
CA LEU A 62 10.59 -7.16 9.11
C LEU A 62 11.27 -8.26 8.28
N ALA A 63 11.44 -9.45 8.85
CA ALA A 63 12.12 -10.57 8.19
C ALA A 63 11.39 -11.08 6.94
N TRP A 64 10.06 -10.96 6.89
CA TRP A 64 9.26 -11.35 5.72
C TRP A 64 8.93 -10.17 4.81
N GLY A 65 8.66 -9.00 5.39
CA GLY A 65 8.29 -7.80 4.65
C GLY A 65 9.44 -7.25 3.84
N ILE A 66 10.64 -7.07 4.42
CA ILE A 66 11.77 -6.45 3.73
C ILE A 66 12.18 -7.23 2.46
N PRO A 67 12.37 -8.57 2.49
CA PRO A 67 12.68 -9.32 1.27
C PRO A 67 11.60 -9.24 0.20
N ALA A 68 10.31 -9.30 0.59
CA ALA A 68 9.21 -9.12 -0.35
C ALA A 68 9.20 -7.71 -0.96
N GLY A 69 9.51 -6.70 -0.15
CA GLY A 69 9.63 -5.31 -0.58
C GLY A 69 10.77 -5.07 -1.56
N LEU A 70 11.92 -5.72 -1.34
CA LEU A 70 13.07 -5.72 -2.26
C LEU A 70 12.71 -6.36 -3.61
N ILE A 71 12.03 -7.51 -3.59
CA ILE A 71 11.57 -8.19 -4.81
C ILE A 71 10.59 -7.27 -5.57
N ALA A 72 9.62 -6.69 -4.88
CA ALA A 72 8.66 -5.79 -5.47
C ALA A 72 9.31 -4.49 -6.00
N ALA A 73 10.29 -3.93 -5.30
CA ALA A 73 11.07 -2.78 -5.78
C ALA A 73 11.84 -3.09 -7.06
N GLY A 74 12.52 -4.24 -7.10
CA GLY A 74 13.24 -4.69 -8.29
C GLY A 74 12.29 -4.89 -9.47
N ALA A 75 11.15 -5.56 -9.24
CA ALA A 75 10.12 -5.75 -10.26
C ALA A 75 9.59 -4.41 -10.79
N TRP A 76 9.26 -3.47 -9.90
CA TRP A 76 8.76 -2.15 -10.29
C TRP A 76 9.81 -1.37 -11.08
N ALA A 77 11.06 -1.32 -10.59
CA ALA A 77 12.14 -0.61 -11.26
C ALA A 77 12.44 -1.14 -12.68
N LEU A 78 12.22 -2.44 -12.92
CA LEU A 78 12.42 -3.06 -14.23
C LEU A 78 11.24 -2.86 -15.19
N LEU A 79 10.02 -2.70 -14.66
CA LEU A 79 8.78 -2.75 -15.45
C LEU A 79 8.12 -1.38 -15.62
N ALA A 80 8.32 -0.47 -14.67
CA ALA A 80 7.71 0.85 -14.68
C ALA A 80 8.33 1.74 -15.76
N LYS A 81 7.46 2.47 -16.45
CA LYS A 81 7.81 3.40 -17.52
C LYS A 81 7.22 4.78 -17.27
N SER A 82 6.20 4.89 -16.41
CA SER A 82 5.58 6.17 -16.07
C SER A 82 6.37 6.90 -14.98
N GLY A 83 6.41 8.22 -15.04
CA GLY A 83 7.01 9.00 -13.96
C GLY A 83 6.91 10.50 -14.17
N SER A 84 7.56 11.22 -13.26
CA SER A 84 7.62 12.68 -13.23
C SER A 84 8.96 13.17 -13.76
N ASP A 85 8.99 14.37 -14.33
CA ASP A 85 10.23 15.07 -14.67
C ASP A 85 10.73 15.94 -13.49
N SER A 86 9.89 16.14 -12.47
CA SER A 86 10.20 17.01 -11.34
C SER A 86 10.22 16.27 -10.00
N PRO A 87 11.05 16.74 -9.04
CA PRO A 87 10.98 16.32 -7.65
C PRO A 87 9.59 16.45 -7.04
N ARG A 88 9.32 15.57 -6.08
CA ARG A 88 8.08 15.58 -5.29
C ARG A 88 8.26 16.39 -4.01
N PRO A 89 7.23 17.12 -3.56
CA PRO A 89 7.31 17.88 -2.32
C PRO A 89 7.29 16.96 -1.10
N PHE A 90 7.71 17.47 0.06
CA PHE A 90 7.89 16.67 1.28
C PHE A 90 6.62 15.93 1.72
N GLU A 91 5.45 16.57 1.62
CA GLU A 91 4.15 15.97 1.93
C GLU A 91 3.85 14.73 1.07
N ALA A 92 4.33 14.69 -0.18
CA ALA A 92 4.16 13.52 -1.04
C ALA A 92 4.98 12.34 -0.51
N PHE A 93 6.17 12.57 0.04
CA PHE A 93 6.98 11.53 0.68
C PHE A 93 6.30 10.95 1.91
N VAL A 94 5.69 11.79 2.76
CA VAL A 94 4.97 11.33 3.95
C VAL A 94 3.83 10.37 3.57
N SER A 95 3.02 10.75 2.59
CA SER A 95 1.95 9.87 2.10
C SER A 95 2.51 8.62 1.45
N TYR A 96 3.52 8.73 0.60
CA TYR A 96 4.06 7.62 -0.17
C TYR A 96 4.74 6.56 0.71
N LEU A 97 5.50 6.97 1.73
CA LEU A 97 6.26 6.04 2.58
C LEU A 97 5.44 5.48 3.75
N VAL A 98 4.48 6.25 4.26
CA VAL A 98 3.80 5.92 5.52
C VAL A 98 2.31 5.64 5.32
N LEU A 99 1.56 6.63 4.83
CA LEU A 99 0.09 6.51 4.81
C LEU A 99 -0.40 5.55 3.73
N THR A 100 0.11 5.66 2.51
CA THR A 100 -0.34 4.88 1.35
C THR A 100 -0.14 3.38 1.56
N PRO A 101 1.03 2.89 2.01
CA PRO A 101 1.21 1.47 2.31
C PRO A 101 0.19 0.95 3.33
N VAL A 102 -0.01 1.68 4.43
CA VAL A 102 -0.97 1.27 5.48
C VAL A 102 -2.39 1.20 4.92
N VAL A 103 -2.80 2.25 4.23
CA VAL A 103 -4.15 2.43 3.68
C VAL A 103 -4.47 1.39 2.62
N GLU A 104 -3.57 1.17 1.67
CA GLU A 104 -3.77 0.23 0.57
C GLU A 104 -3.76 -1.22 1.06
N GLU A 105 -2.84 -1.59 1.95
CA GLU A 105 -2.81 -2.96 2.49
C GLU A 105 -4.05 -3.27 3.33
N MET A 106 -4.59 -2.29 4.08
CA MET A 106 -5.87 -2.46 4.78
C MET A 106 -7.02 -2.74 3.80
N ALA A 107 -7.08 -2.01 2.68
CA ALA A 107 -8.13 -2.18 1.68
C ALA A 107 -7.99 -3.49 0.90
N PHE A 108 -6.83 -3.72 0.29
CA PHE A 108 -6.63 -4.85 -0.62
C PHE A 108 -6.42 -6.18 0.12
N ARG A 109 -5.64 -6.20 1.21
CA ARG A 109 -5.31 -7.44 1.93
C ARG A 109 -6.24 -7.64 3.12
N GLY A 110 -6.56 -6.56 3.84
CA GLY A 110 -7.39 -6.62 5.05
C GLY A 110 -8.88 -6.79 4.76
N PHE A 111 -9.41 -6.10 3.75
CA PHE A 111 -10.84 -6.16 3.41
C PHE A 111 -11.12 -7.08 2.20
N LEU A 112 -10.46 -6.84 1.07
CA LEU A 112 -10.82 -7.48 -0.20
C LEU A 112 -10.47 -8.98 -0.23
N MET A 113 -9.25 -9.37 0.14
CA MET A 113 -8.84 -10.79 0.08
C MET A 113 -9.72 -11.74 0.94
N PRO A 114 -10.16 -11.37 2.16
CA PRO A 114 -11.07 -12.20 2.95
C PRO A 114 -12.45 -12.47 2.34
N LEU A 115 -12.89 -11.69 1.34
CA LEU A 115 -14.17 -11.92 0.65
C LEU A 115 -14.17 -13.22 -0.19
N PHE A 116 -13.00 -13.79 -0.47
CA PHE A 116 -12.86 -14.94 -1.36
C PHE A 116 -12.43 -16.19 -0.62
N ASN A 117 -13.21 -17.27 -0.71
CA ASN A 117 -12.87 -18.54 -0.07
C ASN A 117 -11.61 -19.21 -0.66
N ARG A 118 -11.38 -19.08 -1.97
CA ARG A 118 -10.22 -19.69 -2.66
C ARG A 118 -9.01 -18.76 -2.60
N LYS A 119 -7.89 -19.24 -2.05
CA LYS A 119 -6.67 -18.43 -1.88
C LYS A 119 -6.14 -17.85 -3.19
N TRP A 120 -6.05 -18.67 -4.24
CA TRP A 120 -5.56 -18.22 -5.54
C TRP A 120 -6.45 -17.13 -6.15
N LEU A 121 -7.77 -17.23 -5.96
CA LEU A 121 -8.73 -16.23 -6.43
C LEU A 121 -8.58 -14.93 -5.64
N ALA A 122 -8.44 -15.00 -4.31
CA ALA A 122 -8.17 -13.84 -3.48
C ALA A 122 -6.89 -13.09 -3.93
N VAL A 123 -5.82 -13.84 -4.23
CA VAL A 123 -4.56 -13.28 -4.74
C VAL A 123 -4.77 -12.61 -6.10
N LEU A 124 -5.43 -13.29 -7.04
CA LEU A 124 -5.69 -12.76 -8.37
C LEU A 124 -6.53 -11.49 -8.32
N VAL A 125 -7.67 -11.51 -7.62
CA VAL A 125 -8.55 -10.33 -7.52
C VAL A 125 -7.87 -9.17 -6.81
N SER A 126 -7.12 -9.44 -5.74
CA SER A 126 -6.36 -8.40 -5.03
C SER A 126 -5.29 -7.76 -5.92
N ALA A 127 -4.52 -8.57 -6.65
CA ALA A 127 -3.50 -8.06 -7.57
C ALA A 127 -4.11 -7.22 -8.71
N VAL A 128 -5.19 -7.69 -9.32
CA VAL A 128 -5.90 -6.93 -10.36
C VAL A 128 -6.49 -5.63 -9.82
N ALA A 129 -7.14 -5.66 -8.64
CA ALA A 129 -7.69 -4.46 -8.02
C ALA A 129 -6.60 -3.43 -7.69
N PHE A 130 -5.43 -3.88 -7.23
CA PHE A 130 -4.26 -3.04 -7.03
C PHE A 130 -3.78 -2.44 -8.36
N THR A 131 -3.70 -3.22 -9.43
CA THR A 131 -3.34 -2.73 -10.77
C THR A 131 -4.25 -1.60 -11.26
N LEU A 132 -5.56 -1.68 -11.01
CA LEU A 132 -6.54 -0.72 -11.53
C LEU A 132 -6.35 0.71 -11.01
N VAL A 133 -5.65 0.90 -9.89
CA VAL A 133 -5.42 2.23 -9.29
C VAL A 133 -4.01 2.77 -9.56
N HIS A 134 -3.21 2.09 -10.39
CA HIS A 134 -1.83 2.46 -10.71
C HIS A 134 -1.64 2.67 -12.21
N ASN A 135 -0.71 3.56 -12.58
CA ASN A 135 -0.40 3.89 -13.97
C ASN A 135 0.39 2.78 -14.69
N ASP A 136 1.42 2.22 -14.03
CA ASP A 136 2.26 1.15 -14.60
C ASP A 136 1.62 -0.22 -14.38
N TRP A 137 0.63 -0.57 -15.20
CA TRP A 137 -0.22 -1.74 -14.98
C TRP A 137 0.55 -3.05 -14.75
N LEU A 138 1.62 -3.30 -15.51
CA LEU A 138 2.39 -4.55 -15.40
C LEU A 138 3.26 -4.56 -14.14
N ALA A 139 3.88 -3.43 -13.81
CA ALA A 139 4.63 -3.27 -12.56
C ALA A 139 3.70 -3.50 -11.36
N ALA A 140 2.53 -2.84 -11.38
CA ALA A 140 1.51 -2.94 -10.34
C ALA A 140 0.90 -4.35 -10.21
N LEU A 141 0.69 -5.06 -11.32
CA LEU A 141 0.19 -6.44 -11.27
C LEU A 141 1.20 -7.36 -10.57
N VAL A 142 2.48 -7.24 -10.90
CA VAL A 142 3.54 -8.07 -10.31
C VAL A 142 3.74 -7.74 -8.84
N THR A 143 3.86 -6.46 -8.45
CA THR A 143 4.00 -6.07 -7.05
C THR A 143 2.76 -6.38 -6.23
N GLY A 144 1.57 -6.13 -6.78
CA GLY A 144 0.29 -6.49 -6.19
C GLY A 144 0.19 -8.00 -5.91
N ALA A 145 0.66 -8.84 -6.83
CA ALA A 145 0.73 -10.28 -6.65
C ALA A 145 1.75 -10.70 -5.57
N VAL A 146 2.90 -10.03 -5.47
CA VAL A 146 3.90 -10.28 -4.40
C VAL A 146 3.29 -10.03 -3.01
N TYR A 147 2.67 -8.88 -2.78
CA TYR A 147 2.06 -8.56 -1.49
C TYR A 147 0.85 -9.46 -1.18
N ALA A 148 0.00 -9.74 -2.17
CA ALA A 148 -1.13 -10.65 -1.99
C ALA A 148 -0.68 -12.09 -1.70
N GLY A 149 0.38 -12.56 -2.35
CA GLY A 149 1.01 -13.86 -2.07
C GLY A 149 1.59 -13.93 -0.66
N LEU A 150 2.26 -12.87 -0.22
CA LEU A 150 2.76 -12.73 1.16
C LEU A 150 1.62 -12.85 2.17
N TYR A 151 0.52 -12.11 1.95
CA TYR A 151 -0.65 -12.18 2.81
C TYR A 151 -1.32 -13.57 2.78
N ALA A 152 -1.43 -14.21 1.62
CA ALA A 152 -2.02 -15.55 1.50
C ALA A 152 -1.23 -16.64 2.26
N ARG A 153 0.09 -16.42 2.43
CA ARG A 153 1.00 -17.31 3.17
C ARG A 153 1.04 -17.00 4.67
N ARG A 154 1.03 -15.73 5.06
CA ARG A 154 1.30 -15.29 6.44
C ARG A 154 0.06 -14.81 7.19
N SER A 155 -0.96 -14.34 6.47
CA SER A 155 -2.19 -13.76 7.01
C SER A 155 -1.94 -12.65 8.02
N ARG A 156 -0.92 -11.82 7.76
CA ARG A 156 -0.51 -10.67 8.58
C ARG A 156 -0.45 -9.44 7.70
N LEU A 157 -1.17 -8.39 8.10
CA LEU A 157 -1.17 -7.12 7.35
C LEU A 157 0.13 -6.36 7.51
N LEU A 158 0.74 -6.41 8.70
CA LEU A 158 1.99 -5.72 8.96
C LEU A 158 3.14 -6.22 8.06
N ASP A 159 3.22 -7.53 7.79
CA ASP A 159 4.18 -8.10 6.81
C ASP A 159 4.06 -7.40 5.44
N CYS A 160 2.82 -7.12 5.00
CA CYS A 160 2.54 -6.49 3.70
C CYS A 160 2.83 -4.98 3.73
N VAL A 161 2.46 -4.29 4.81
CA VAL A 161 2.77 -2.86 5.00
C VAL A 161 4.28 -2.65 4.99
N VAL A 162 5.04 -3.49 5.70
CA VAL A 162 6.51 -3.41 5.70
C VAL A 162 7.07 -3.66 4.30
N ALA A 163 6.55 -4.65 3.57
CA ALA A 163 6.97 -4.91 2.19
C ALA A 163 6.72 -3.70 1.29
N HIS A 164 5.54 -3.12 1.36
CA HIS A 164 5.15 -1.99 0.54
C HIS A 164 5.92 -0.71 0.92
N THR A 165 6.07 -0.40 2.21
CA THR A 165 6.94 0.71 2.66
C THR A 165 8.38 0.51 2.21
N ALA A 166 8.93 -0.71 2.28
CA ALA A 166 10.28 -0.99 1.81
C ALA A 166 10.41 -0.81 0.28
N THR A 167 9.40 -1.23 -0.49
CA THR A 167 9.33 -0.96 -1.93
C THR A 167 9.39 0.54 -2.21
N ASN A 168 8.52 1.31 -1.56
CA ASN A 168 8.41 2.75 -1.78
C ASN A 168 9.69 3.48 -1.34
N ALA A 169 10.29 3.07 -0.23
CA ALA A 169 11.55 3.64 0.25
C ALA A 169 12.71 3.42 -0.74
N LEU A 170 12.82 2.22 -1.31
CA LEU A 170 13.86 1.92 -2.29
C LEU A 170 13.66 2.68 -3.61
N LEU A 171 12.43 2.77 -4.11
CA LEU A 171 12.12 3.53 -5.31
C LEU A 171 12.32 5.03 -5.10
N ALA A 172 11.93 5.56 -3.94
CA ALA A 172 12.17 6.95 -3.55
C ALA A 172 13.67 7.26 -3.47
N LEU A 173 14.46 6.37 -2.84
CA LEU A 173 15.91 6.48 -2.78
C LEU A 173 16.54 6.45 -4.18
N ALA A 174 16.06 5.57 -5.06
CA ALA A 174 16.51 5.53 -6.45
C ALA A 174 16.20 6.84 -7.19
N CYS A 175 15.03 7.44 -6.98
CA CYS A 175 14.67 8.73 -7.58
C CYS A 175 15.59 9.85 -7.09
N VAL A 176 15.84 9.93 -5.78
CA VAL A 176 16.69 10.97 -5.17
C VAL A 176 18.15 10.82 -5.61
N THR A 177 18.68 9.60 -5.69
CA THR A 177 20.08 9.36 -6.04
C THR A 177 20.36 9.51 -7.54
N THR A 178 19.42 9.16 -8.41
CA THR A 178 19.59 9.25 -9.88
C THR A 178 19.08 10.56 -10.47
N GLY A 179 18.27 11.32 -9.73
CA GLY A 179 17.54 12.49 -10.23
C GLY A 179 16.40 12.14 -11.19
N ARG A 180 16.13 10.86 -11.44
CA ARG A 180 15.07 10.39 -12.35
C ARG A 180 13.84 9.98 -11.56
N TRP A 181 12.70 10.61 -11.79
CA TRP A 181 11.46 10.34 -11.05
C TRP A 181 10.53 9.38 -11.79
N THR A 182 11.12 8.43 -12.52
CA THR A 182 10.50 7.39 -13.37
C THR A 182 9.82 6.26 -12.60
N TYR A 183 9.76 6.33 -11.26
CA TYR A 183 9.13 5.31 -10.42
C TYR A 183 8.05 5.88 -9.50
N TRP A 184 7.74 7.17 -9.65
CA TRP A 184 6.82 7.89 -8.78
C TRP A 184 5.54 8.24 -9.53
N GLY A 185 4.60 7.29 -9.56
CA GLY A 185 3.34 7.38 -10.31
C GLY A 185 2.17 6.70 -9.62
#